data_AF-A0A8J3NSD4-F1
#
_entry.id   AF-A0A8J3NSD4-F1
#
_cell.length_a   1.000
_cell.length_b   1.000
_cell.length_c   1.000
_cell.angle_alpha   90.00
_cell.angle_beta   90.00
_cell.angle_gamma   90.00
#
_symmetry.space_group_name_H-M   'P 1'
#
loop_
_entity.id
_entity.type
_entity.pdbx_description
1 polymer ?
#
loop_
_entity_poly.entity_id
_entity_poly.type
_entity_poly.pdbx_seq_one_letter_code
_entity_poly.pdbx_strand_id
1 'polypeptide(L)'
;MTIQVKADATACCCCAGELYLLATLPHPTMAESSRQVRLCPRCDADKGAAQGLLSYFAVHGSAREGDSDFLARLIKEWLDAATAARFEESGWSADYEMWKSGEL
;
A
#
# COMPACT_ATOMS: atom_id res chain seq x y z
N MET A 1 12.59 11.55 -6.88
CA MET A 1 11.45 10.63 -6.90
C MET A 1 10.31 11.29 -6.14
N THR A 2 9.17 11.56 -6.78
CA THR A 2 8.05 12.28 -6.17
C THR A 2 6.94 11.30 -5.86
N ILE A 3 6.52 11.23 -4.59
CA ILE A 3 5.38 10.41 -4.14
C ILE A 3 4.20 11.36 -3.93
N GLN A 4 3.04 11.00 -4.47
CA GLN A 4 1.80 11.76 -4.24
C GLN A 4 0.86 10.95 -3.37
N VAL A 5 0.43 11.53 -2.26
CA VAL A 5 -0.56 10.93 -1.35
C VAL A 5 -1.84 11.75 -1.41
N LYS A 6 -2.98 11.09 -1.57
CA LYS A 6 -4.33 11.66 -1.58
C LYS A 6 -5.20 10.97 -0.54
N ALA A 7 -5.94 11.74 0.25
CA ALA A 7 -6.88 11.23 1.24
C ALA A 7 -8.27 10.94 0.63
N ASP A 8 -8.67 11.65 -0.43
CA ASP A 8 -10.04 11.60 -0.97
C ASP A 8 -10.24 10.54 -2.08
N ALA A 9 -9.67 9.34 -1.91
CA ALA A 9 -9.79 8.26 -2.89
C ALA A 9 -11.06 7.44 -2.65
N THR A 10 -11.91 7.32 -3.68
CA THR A 10 -13.33 7.03 -3.50
C THR A 10 -13.71 5.59 -3.19
N ALA A 11 -12.90 4.57 -3.57
CA ALA A 11 -13.20 3.17 -3.23
C ALA A 11 -12.02 2.21 -3.38
N CYS A 12 -11.99 1.21 -2.50
CA CYS A 12 -11.11 0.05 -2.57
C CYS A 12 -11.55 -0.89 -3.71
N CYS A 13 -10.63 -1.25 -4.59
CA CYS A 13 -10.93 -2.20 -5.68
C CYS A 13 -11.23 -3.63 -5.20
N CYS A 14 -10.78 -4.01 -4.01
CA CYS A 14 -10.95 -5.37 -3.49
C CYS A 14 -12.29 -5.57 -2.78
N CYS A 15 -12.72 -4.60 -1.96
CA CYS A 15 -13.92 -4.75 -1.13
C CYS A 15 -14.96 -3.65 -1.34
N ALA A 16 -14.76 -2.75 -2.31
CA ALA A 16 -15.58 -1.56 -2.57
C ALA A 16 -15.75 -0.59 -1.37
N GLY A 17 -14.95 -0.76 -0.31
CA GLY A 17 -14.99 0.07 0.89
C GLY A 17 -14.24 1.39 0.72
N GLU A 18 -14.46 2.32 1.63
CA GLU A 18 -13.74 3.60 1.67
C GLU A 18 -12.23 3.41 1.90
N LEU A 19 -11.42 4.26 1.27
CA LEU A 19 -9.97 4.28 1.45
C LEU A 19 -9.61 5.42 2.40
N TYR A 20 -8.67 5.16 3.31
CA TYR A 20 -8.08 6.22 4.11
C TYR A 20 -7.01 6.99 3.35
N LEU A 21 -6.20 6.28 2.54
CA LEU A 21 -5.13 6.88 1.74
C LEU A 21 -4.97 6.17 0.40
N LEU A 22 -4.57 6.96 -0.60
CA LEU A 22 -4.07 6.49 -1.88
C LEU A 22 -2.73 7.15 -2.17
N ALA A 23 -1.70 6.35 -2.36
CA ALA A 23 -0.37 6.81 -2.78
C ALA A 23 -0.08 6.39 -4.21
N THR A 24 0.51 7.29 -4.98
CA THR A 24 1.06 7.00 -6.31
C THR A 24 2.58 6.92 -6.20
N LEU A 25 3.11 5.75 -6.54
CA LEU A 25 4.53 5.44 -6.53
C LEU A 25 5.01 5.19 -7.96
N PRO A 26 6.28 5.47 -8.30
CA PRO A 26 6.85 5.00 -9.56
C PRO A 26 6.73 3.48 -9.69
N HIS A 27 6.52 3.02 -10.91
CA HIS A 27 6.58 1.60 -11.19
C HIS A 27 8.04 1.15 -11.14
N PRO A 28 8.38 0.09 -10.41
CA PRO A 28 9.78 -0.13 -10.07
C PRO A 28 10.60 -0.84 -11.17
N THR A 29 9.95 -1.27 -12.26
CA THR A 29 10.62 -1.84 -13.46
C THR A 29 10.28 -1.10 -14.74
N MET A 30 9.33 -0.16 -14.71
CA MET A 30 8.86 0.53 -15.92
C MET A 30 8.99 2.03 -15.66
N ALA A 31 10.10 2.60 -16.11
CA ALA A 31 10.57 3.93 -15.74
C ALA A 31 9.54 5.05 -15.96
N GLU A 32 8.65 4.90 -16.94
CA GLU A 32 7.64 5.91 -17.31
C GLU A 32 6.24 5.59 -16.79
N SER A 33 6.08 4.58 -15.94
CA SER A 33 4.78 4.23 -15.38
C SER A 33 4.76 4.38 -13.86
N SER A 34 3.56 4.45 -13.31
CA SER A 34 3.31 4.55 -11.88
C SER A 34 2.37 3.45 -11.44
N ARG A 35 2.42 3.14 -10.14
CA ARG A 35 1.50 2.21 -9.48
C ARG A 35 0.83 2.89 -8.31
N GLN A 36 -0.37 2.43 -7.99
CA GLN A 36 -1.14 2.91 -6.88
C GLN A 36 -1.07 1.94 -5.70
N VAL A 37 -0.77 2.46 -4.52
CA VAL A 37 -0.86 1.74 -3.25
C VAL A 37 -1.99 2.36 -2.45
N ARG A 38 -2.89 1.52 -1.94
CA ARG A 38 -4.13 1.92 -1.27
C ARG A 38 -4.07 1.47 0.18
N LEU A 39 -4.60 2.30 1.08
CA LEU A 39 -4.81 1.95 2.48
C LEU A 39 -6.31 1.78 2.71
N CYS A 40 -6.74 0.53 2.81
CA CYS A 40 -8.11 0.12 3.06
C CYS A 40 -8.22 -0.46 4.48
N PRO A 41 -9.10 0.07 5.35
CA PRO A 41 -9.22 -0.41 6.72
C PRO A 41 -9.68 -1.88 6.82
N ARG A 42 -10.32 -2.41 5.77
CA ARG A 42 -10.75 -3.81 5.73
C ARG A 42 -9.70 -4.75 5.16
N CYS A 43 -9.10 -4.38 4.02
CA CYS A 43 -8.16 -5.26 3.32
C CYS A 43 -6.75 -5.24 3.91
N ASP A 44 -6.39 -4.17 4.62
CA ASP A 44 -5.07 -4.02 5.25
C ASP A 44 -5.12 -4.26 6.77
N ALA A 45 -6.24 -4.77 7.29
CA ALA A 45 -6.49 -4.98 8.73
C ALA A 45 -5.45 -5.89 9.39
N ASP A 46 -4.86 -6.84 8.66
CA ASP A 46 -3.85 -7.76 9.17
C ASP A 46 -2.42 -7.36 8.77
N LYS A 47 -2.24 -6.23 8.08
CA LYS A 47 -0.93 -5.78 7.62
C LYS A 47 -0.26 -4.95 8.71
N GLY A 48 0.81 -5.49 9.28
CA GLY A 48 1.57 -4.83 10.37
C GLY A 48 1.96 -3.38 10.03
N ALA A 49 2.55 -3.15 8.85
CA ALA A 49 2.99 -1.83 8.41
C ALA A 49 1.84 -0.83 8.13
N ALA A 50 0.58 -1.30 8.09
CA ALA A 50 -0.60 -0.44 7.97
C ALA A 50 -1.19 -0.05 9.34
N GLN A 51 -0.90 -0.80 10.41
CA GLN A 51 -1.59 -0.68 11.70
C GLN A 51 -1.51 0.72 12.31
N GLY A 52 -0.36 1.38 12.21
CA GLY A 52 -0.19 2.74 12.75
C GLY A 52 -1.14 3.74 12.06
N LEU A 53 -1.22 3.70 10.73
CA LEU A 53 -2.13 4.57 9.97
C LEU A 53 -3.59 4.20 10.21
N LEU A 54 -3.92 2.90 10.20
CA LEU A 54 -5.29 2.44 10.46
C LEU A 54 -5.78 2.89 11.83
N SER A 55 -4.93 2.76 12.87
CA SER A 55 -5.23 3.21 14.22
C SER A 55 -5.40 4.72 14.29
N TYR A 56 -4.51 5.48 13.66
CA TYR A 56 -4.60 6.95 13.62
C TYR A 56 -5.93 7.40 13.01
N PHE A 57 -6.29 6.90 11.82
CA PHE A 57 -7.53 7.29 11.16
C PHE A 57 -8.78 6.78 11.86
N ALA A 58 -8.73 5.61 12.52
CA ALA A 58 -9.84 5.13 13.34
C ALA A 58 -10.11 6.04 14.56
N VAL A 59 -9.07 6.62 15.16
CA VAL A 59 -9.20 7.52 16.33
C VAL A 59 -9.54 8.95 15.92
N HIS A 60 -8.92 9.47 14.86
CA HIS A 60 -8.98 10.89 14.52
C HIS A 60 -9.90 11.21 13.35
N GLY A 61 -10.27 10.24 12.51
CA GLY A 61 -11.09 10.39 11.31
C GLY A 61 -10.40 11.12 10.15
N SER A 62 -9.50 12.06 10.43
CA SER A 62 -8.74 12.82 9.44
C SER A 62 -7.35 13.20 9.96
N ALA A 63 -6.47 13.61 9.05
CA ALA A 63 -5.19 14.21 9.42
C ALA A 63 -5.40 15.53 10.17
N ARG A 64 -4.60 15.76 11.22
CA ARG A 64 -4.61 16.99 12.02
C ARG A 64 -3.33 17.78 11.78
N GLU A 65 -3.42 19.11 11.79
CA GLU A 65 -2.27 20.00 11.51
C GLU A 65 -1.09 19.80 12.47
N GLY A 66 -1.34 19.40 13.73
CA GLY A 66 -0.30 19.18 14.74
C GLY A 66 0.44 17.84 14.64
N ASP A 67 -0.05 16.89 13.84
CA ASP A 67 0.48 15.52 13.80
C ASP A 67 1.31 15.25 12.54
N SER A 68 1.69 16.29 11.79
CA SER A 68 2.32 16.17 10.47
C SER A 68 3.57 15.29 10.47
N ASP A 69 4.50 15.50 11.40
CA ASP A 69 5.73 14.70 11.52
C ASP A 69 5.45 13.25 11.90
N PHE A 70 4.47 13.03 12.78
CA PHE A 70 4.04 11.70 13.21
C PHE A 70 3.41 10.93 12.05
N LEU A 71 2.46 11.56 11.33
CA LEU A 71 1.83 11.01 10.14
C LEU A 71 2.85 10.75 9.03
N ALA A 72 3.80 11.65 8.81
CA ALA A 72 4.85 11.46 7.81
C ALA A 72 5.67 10.20 8.09
N ARG A 73 5.99 9.91 9.36
CA ARG A 73 6.66 8.66 9.75
C ARG A 73 5.82 7.42 9.45
N LEU A 74 4.53 7.43 9.82
CA LEU A 74 3.63 6.31 9.57
C LEU A 74 3.41 6.06 8.08
N ILE A 75 3.24 7.13 7.29
CA ILE A 75 3.15 7.05 5.82
C ILE A 75 4.44 6.46 5.25
N LYS A 76 5.61 6.90 5.74
CA LYS A 76 6.89 6.37 5.28
C LYS A 76 7.01 4.87 5.54
N GLU A 77 6.70 4.41 6.75
CA GLU A 77 6.74 2.98 7.11
C GLU A 77 5.86 2.13 6.19
N TRP A 78 4.61 2.57 5.98
CA TRP A 78 3.67 1.92 5.09
C TRP A 78 4.18 1.84 3.64
N LEU A 79 4.73 2.93 3.11
CA LEU A 79 5.26 2.99 1.75
C LEU A 79 6.55 2.18 1.57
N ASP A 80 7.41 2.16 2.58
CA ASP A 80 8.63 1.36 2.58
C ASP A 80 8.26 -0.14 2.51
N ALA A 81 7.27 -0.59 3.29
CA ALA A 81 6.75 -1.96 3.23
C ALA A 81 6.11 -2.30 1.87
N ALA A 82 5.31 -1.39 1.31
CA ALA A 82 4.73 -1.57 -0.03
C ALA A 82 5.78 -1.64 -1.15
N THR A 83 6.95 -1.03 -0.92
CA THR A 83 8.09 -1.10 -1.82
C THR A 83 8.89 -2.39 -1.62
N ALA A 84 9.08 -2.82 -0.37
CA ALA A 84 9.84 -4.01 0.00
C ALA A 84 9.16 -5.34 -0.37
N ALA A 85 7.83 -5.42 -0.37
CA ALA A 85 7.04 -6.60 -0.78
C ALA A 85 7.29 -7.07 -2.24
N ARG A 86 8.22 -6.44 -2.94
CA ARG A 86 8.54 -6.64 -4.35
C ARG A 86 9.66 -7.66 -4.61
N PHE A 87 10.27 -8.28 -3.60
CA PHE A 87 11.42 -9.17 -3.83
C PHE A 87 11.27 -10.56 -3.18
N GLU A 88 10.10 -11.21 -3.31
CA GLU A 88 10.09 -12.68 -3.31
C GLU A 88 10.09 -13.20 -4.75
N GLU A 89 11.23 -13.00 -5.43
CA GLU A 89 11.52 -13.60 -6.74
C GLU A 89 11.50 -15.14 -6.69
N SER A 90 11.66 -15.71 -5.48
CA SER A 90 11.60 -17.14 -5.18
C SER A 90 10.22 -17.75 -5.42
N GLY A 91 9.12 -17.01 -5.27
CA GLY A 91 7.77 -17.52 -5.51
C GLY A 91 7.43 -17.57 -7.00
N TRP A 92 7.79 -16.52 -7.75
CA TRP A 92 7.44 -16.39 -9.16
C TRP A 92 8.05 -17.48 -10.05
N SER A 93 9.29 -17.87 -9.77
CA SER A 93 9.96 -18.93 -10.54
C SER A 93 9.33 -20.29 -10.26
N ALA A 94 8.91 -20.56 -9.02
CA ALA A 94 8.22 -21.79 -8.66
C ALA A 94 6.82 -21.86 -9.28
N ASP A 95 6.04 -20.77 -9.18
CA ASP A 95 4.71 -20.67 -9.78
C ASP A 95 4.77 -20.80 -11.31
N TYR A 96 5.77 -20.19 -11.95
CA TYR A 96 6.00 -20.31 -13.39
C TYR A 96 6.31 -21.75 -13.82
N GLU A 97 7.18 -22.45 -13.07
CA GLU A 97 7.51 -23.85 -13.38
C GLU A 97 6.33 -24.79 -13.10
N MET A 98 5.51 -24.55 -12.06
CA MET A 98 4.27 -25.31 -11.81
C MET A 98 3.22 -25.12 -12.91
N TRP A 99 3.07 -23.90 -13.41
CA TRP A 99 2.21 -23.65 -14.57
C TRP A 99 2.71 -24.37 -15.82
N LYS A 100 4.03 -24.38 -16.03
CA LYS A 100 4.67 -25.03 -17.17
C LYS A 100 4.62 -26.57 -17.11
N SER A 101 4.67 -27.15 -15.91
CA SER A 101 4.48 -28.59 -15.68
C SER A 101 3.01 -29.03 -15.73
N GLY A 102 2.07 -28.09 -15.66
CA GLY A 102 0.63 -28.35 -15.62
C GLY A 102 0.12 -28.80 -14.25
N GLU A 103 0.86 -28.47 -13.19
CA GLU A 103 0.58 -28.85 -11.79
C GLU A 103 -0.14 -27.74 -11.01
N LEU A 104 -0.65 -26.73 -11.72
CA LEU A 104 -1.35 -25.56 -11.19
C LEU A 104 -2.88 -25.65 -11.40
#